data_AF-A0A8J8GJ62-F1
#
_entry.id   AF-A0A8J8GJ62-F1
#
_cell.length_a   1.000
_cell.length_b   1.000
_cell.length_c   1.000
_cell.angle_alpha   90.00
_cell.angle_beta   90.00
_cell.angle_gamma   90.00
#
_symmetry.space_group_name_H-M   'P 1'
#
loop_
_entity.id
_entity.type
_entity.pdbx_description
1 polymer ?
#
loop_
_entity_poly.entity_id
_entity_poly.type
_entity_poly.pdbx_seq_one_letter_code
_entity_poly.pdbx_strand_id
1 'polypeptide(L)'
;MEKKLSPEEHCKLILEENGPLLGSELNEQLQNKLQVSAVYARKIIQRANAKGIILSTKPVSFRHGQFLYYLKHHNISNILPNFLKQHRKGLNRVFSSLLHNKGEILQDEAYKIAASVTNNNFFPKNETTDKTLRDLKELTIIDNVETYNHISFIKASKRFFGQKEINFGSIRRHMINRIFTLDAIRWLEQTNLLAWNQSQVFNTNQRRVDFNGHLWDVVGFTYLYGHYEAKFESNQLTKIPSFVFIESIFHRQTYLEDIEGFVSRIEMQSARLKNNTTGSRITPILFYSFMDKEAFDYSKTKGLMMINSRGWLGEYAQELFEFLANPTDNDLLTKCDYYLQLLHDRGFYQSHLMYELMKIKYAQHFILQGWKNRRHVHYEFNNELYYFDWLMYDTNNTAYLCLILSKDENINHFINNEFPTFKSVYKYYNNEQEFKWIIFDQDGNILKQKS
;
A
#
# COMPACT_ATOMS: atom_id res chain seq x y z
N MET A 1 -9.16 61.35 -9.88
CA MET A 1 -9.87 60.77 -8.73
C MET A 1 -9.35 59.35 -8.53
N GLU A 2 -8.48 59.12 -7.55
CA GLU A 2 -8.08 57.76 -7.19
C GLU A 2 -9.29 57.02 -6.63
N LYS A 3 -9.63 55.90 -7.27
CA LYS A 3 -10.74 55.04 -6.85
C LYS A 3 -10.34 54.44 -5.49
N LYS A 4 -10.99 54.86 -4.40
CA LYS A 4 -10.76 54.28 -3.07
C LYS A 4 -11.02 52.77 -3.14
N LEU A 5 -9.96 51.99 -3.02
CA LEU A 5 -10.04 50.54 -2.95
C LEU A 5 -10.79 50.13 -1.69
N SER A 6 -11.70 49.19 -1.84
CA SER A 6 -12.35 48.54 -0.71
C SER A 6 -11.32 47.79 0.15
N PRO A 7 -11.57 47.58 1.45
CA PRO A 7 -10.70 46.78 2.31
C PRO A 7 -10.46 45.37 1.74
N GLU A 8 -11.47 44.76 1.10
CA GLU A 8 -11.34 43.44 0.49
C GLU A 8 -10.47 43.41 -0.78
N GLU A 9 -10.43 44.51 -1.55
CA GLU A 9 -9.54 44.63 -2.72
C GLU A 9 -8.06 44.72 -2.31
N HIS A 10 -7.75 45.15 -1.08
CA HIS A 10 -6.38 45.12 -0.58
C HIS A 10 -5.86 43.68 -0.39
N CYS A 11 -6.74 42.70 -0.11
CA CYS A 11 -6.33 41.29 -0.11
C CYS A 11 -5.82 40.85 -1.48
N LYS A 12 -6.49 41.31 -2.54
CA LYS A 12 -6.10 40.99 -3.91
C LYS A 12 -4.73 41.58 -4.24
N LEU A 13 -4.51 42.86 -3.95
CA LEU A 13 -3.22 43.53 -4.19
C LEU A 13 -2.06 42.85 -3.44
N ILE A 14 -2.27 42.52 -2.16
CA ILE A 14 -1.26 41.80 -1.37
C ILE A 14 -0.94 40.44 -1.99
N LEU A 15 -1.95 39.69 -2.43
CA LEU A 15 -1.73 38.40 -3.07
C LEU A 15 -1.13 38.51 -4.48
N GLU A 16 -1.35 39.61 -5.21
CA GLU A 16 -0.68 39.86 -6.50
C GLU A 16 0.83 40.07 -6.31
N GLU A 17 1.23 40.74 -5.22
CA GLU A 17 2.65 41.02 -4.93
C GLU A 17 3.35 39.83 -4.25
N ASN A 18 2.68 39.20 -3.28
CA ASN A 18 3.32 38.28 -2.33
C ASN A 18 2.64 36.90 -2.26
N GLY A 19 1.56 36.68 -3.02
CA GLY A 19 0.77 35.46 -2.93
C GLY A 19 1.36 34.27 -3.71
N PRO A 20 0.89 33.04 -3.43
CA PRO A 20 -0.03 32.61 -2.36
C PRO A 20 0.53 32.76 -0.93
N LEU A 21 -0.34 33.04 0.05
CA LEU A 21 0.03 33.25 1.46
C LEU A 21 -0.86 32.46 2.43
N LEU A 22 -0.28 32.06 3.57
CA LEU A 22 -1.05 31.53 4.69
C LEU A 22 -1.92 32.63 5.32
N GLY A 23 -3.00 32.20 5.97
CA GLY A 23 -3.91 33.11 6.67
C GLY A 23 -3.24 34.02 7.70
N SER A 24 -2.16 33.59 8.38
CA SER A 24 -1.40 34.48 9.28
C SER A 24 -0.61 35.53 8.52
N GLU A 25 0.05 35.15 7.44
CA GLU A 25 0.91 36.03 6.66
C GLU A 25 0.07 37.11 5.98
N LEU A 26 -1.04 36.71 5.35
CA LEU A 26 -1.99 37.66 4.76
C LEU A 26 -2.58 38.59 5.82
N ASN A 27 -2.88 38.07 7.01
CA ASN A 27 -3.42 38.86 8.11
C ASN A 27 -2.41 39.88 8.66
N GLU A 28 -1.12 39.52 8.74
CA GLU A 28 -0.05 40.43 9.14
C GLU A 28 0.14 41.54 8.10
N GLN A 29 0.22 41.19 6.82
CA GLN A 29 0.37 42.17 5.75
C GLN A 29 -0.82 43.15 5.68
N LEU A 30 -2.05 42.69 5.89
CA LEU A 30 -3.24 43.56 5.96
C LEU A 30 -3.21 44.51 7.16
N GLN A 31 -2.78 44.04 8.34
CA GLN A 31 -2.63 44.90 9.51
C GLN A 31 -1.65 46.03 9.22
N ASN A 32 -0.50 45.71 8.62
CA ASN A 32 0.54 46.68 8.29
C ASN A 32 0.07 47.66 7.20
N LYS A 33 -0.65 47.18 6.17
CA LYS A 33 -1.10 48.01 5.05
C LYS A 33 -2.26 48.94 5.42
N LEU A 34 -3.22 48.47 6.22
CA LEU A 34 -4.44 49.21 6.56
C LEU A 34 -4.42 49.83 7.96
N GLN A 35 -3.40 49.54 8.77
CA GLN A 35 -3.30 49.97 10.18
C GLN A 35 -4.52 49.55 11.00
N VAL A 36 -4.95 48.30 10.83
CA VAL A 36 -6.12 47.71 11.50
C VAL A 36 -5.72 46.62 12.47
N SER A 37 -6.60 46.27 13.41
CA SER A 37 -6.36 45.15 14.33
C SER A 37 -6.40 43.78 13.63
N ALA A 38 -5.69 42.80 14.18
CA ALA A 38 -5.70 41.41 13.69
C ALA A 38 -7.12 40.83 13.53
N VAL A 39 -8.04 41.15 14.45
CA VAL A 39 -9.42 40.66 14.40
C VAL A 39 -10.16 41.25 13.20
N TYR A 40 -9.94 42.54 12.91
CA TYR A 40 -10.56 43.19 11.78
C TYR A 40 -9.97 42.72 10.45
N ALA A 41 -8.65 42.55 10.36
CA ALA A 41 -7.98 41.98 9.19
C ALA A 41 -8.51 40.58 8.84
N ARG A 42 -8.71 39.69 9.83
CA ARG A 42 -9.35 38.37 9.60
C ARG A 42 -10.76 38.49 9.01
N LYS A 43 -11.57 39.45 9.48
CA LYS A 43 -12.92 39.70 8.93
C LYS A 43 -12.84 40.18 7.48
N ILE A 44 -11.85 40.99 7.14
CA ILE A 44 -11.61 41.43 5.75
C ILE A 44 -11.28 40.23 4.86
N ILE A 45 -10.34 39.35 5.27
CA ILE A 45 -9.98 38.13 4.53
C ILE A 45 -11.21 37.24 4.33
N GLN A 46 -12.00 37.02 5.38
CA GLN A 46 -13.20 36.20 5.32
C GLN A 46 -14.22 36.76 4.32
N ARG A 47 -14.45 38.08 4.32
CA ARG A 47 -15.36 38.75 3.36
C ARG A 47 -14.82 38.68 1.93
N ALA A 48 -13.52 38.87 1.74
CA ALA A 48 -12.89 38.79 0.42
C ALA A 48 -13.04 37.39 -0.19
N ASN A 49 -12.81 36.34 0.61
CA ASN A 49 -13.01 34.94 0.20
C ASN A 49 -14.49 34.64 -0.08
N ALA A 50 -15.41 35.10 0.79
CA ALA A 50 -16.85 34.92 0.59
C ALA A 50 -17.39 35.63 -0.68
N LYS A 51 -16.77 36.76 -1.06
CA LYS A 51 -17.07 37.49 -2.31
C LYS A 51 -16.38 36.88 -3.55
N GLY A 52 -15.56 35.83 -3.39
CA GLY A 52 -14.79 35.23 -4.48
C GLY A 52 -13.65 36.10 -5.03
N ILE A 53 -13.26 37.16 -4.31
CA ILE A 53 -12.14 38.06 -4.68
C ILE A 53 -10.82 37.31 -4.56
N ILE A 54 -10.70 36.48 -3.51
CA ILE A 54 -9.59 35.57 -3.26
C ILE A 54 -10.15 34.16 -3.12
N LEU A 55 -9.32 33.16 -3.39
CA LEU A 55 -9.63 31.75 -3.22
C LEU A 55 -8.89 31.20 -1.99
N SER A 56 -9.31 30.03 -1.52
CA SER A 56 -8.70 29.37 -0.36
C SER A 56 -8.66 27.86 -0.53
N THR A 57 -7.83 27.18 0.27
CA THR A 57 -7.80 25.70 0.34
C THR A 57 -8.87 25.11 1.26
N LYS A 58 -9.84 25.90 1.74
CA LYS A 58 -10.92 25.40 2.60
C LYS A 58 -11.69 24.29 1.84
N PRO A 59 -11.98 23.13 2.48
CA PRO A 59 -11.92 22.83 3.92
C PRO A 59 -10.57 22.37 4.47
N VAL A 60 -9.53 22.23 3.64
CA VAL A 60 -8.23 21.72 4.06
C VAL A 60 -7.38 22.81 4.70
N SER A 61 -7.16 22.66 6.01
CA SER A 61 -6.30 23.53 6.79
C SER A 61 -4.87 23.01 6.91
N PHE A 62 -3.93 23.93 7.04
CA PHE A 62 -2.53 23.71 7.38
C PHE A 62 -2.36 23.85 8.90
N ARG A 63 -1.10 23.89 9.36
CA ARG A 63 -0.75 23.97 10.78
C ARG A 63 -1.53 25.11 11.48
N HIS A 64 -1.99 24.86 12.71
CA HIS A 64 -2.79 25.81 13.51
C HIS A 64 -4.12 26.25 12.85
N GLY A 65 -4.71 25.41 11.98
CA GLY A 65 -6.04 25.66 11.41
C GLY A 65 -6.06 26.76 10.34
N GLN A 66 -4.90 27.10 9.78
CA GLN A 66 -4.77 28.16 8.77
C GLN A 66 -5.09 27.65 7.37
N PHE A 67 -5.61 28.50 6.49
CA PHE A 67 -5.80 28.17 5.08
C PHE A 67 -4.77 28.90 4.22
N LEU A 68 -4.45 28.33 3.07
CA LEU A 68 -3.68 29.01 2.04
C LEU A 68 -4.63 29.83 1.17
N TYR A 69 -4.34 31.12 1.00
CA TYR A 69 -5.12 32.06 0.21
C TYR A 69 -4.37 32.43 -1.07
N TYR A 70 -5.11 32.52 -2.18
CA TYR A 70 -4.50 32.72 -3.50
C TYR A 70 -5.48 33.35 -4.51
N LEU A 71 -4.95 33.75 -5.66
CA LEU A 71 -5.73 34.29 -6.77
C LEU A 71 -5.92 33.24 -7.88
N LYS A 72 -6.96 33.40 -8.69
CA LYS A 72 -7.31 32.44 -9.74
C LYS A 72 -6.17 32.17 -10.74
N HIS A 73 -5.34 33.16 -11.01
CA HIS A 73 -4.20 33.04 -11.92
C HIS A 73 -2.95 32.40 -11.26
N HIS A 74 -2.93 32.24 -9.94
CA HIS A 74 -1.83 31.54 -9.28
C HIS A 74 -1.88 30.05 -9.64
N ASN A 75 -0.76 29.53 -10.14
CA ASN A 75 -0.64 28.10 -10.36
C ASN A 75 -0.36 27.38 -9.03
N ILE A 76 -1.44 27.11 -8.27
CA ILE A 76 -1.34 26.43 -6.97
C ILE A 76 -0.63 25.08 -7.05
N SER A 77 -0.69 24.38 -8.19
CA SER A 77 0.02 23.10 -8.35
C SER A 77 1.52 23.20 -8.18
N ASN A 78 2.13 24.32 -8.58
CA ASN A 78 3.58 24.51 -8.48
C ASN A 78 4.01 24.86 -7.05
N ILE A 79 3.10 25.41 -6.25
CA ILE A 79 3.40 26.05 -4.97
C ILE A 79 2.95 25.17 -3.80
N LEU A 80 1.83 24.46 -3.96
CA LEU A 80 1.26 23.55 -2.98
C LEU A 80 2.28 22.54 -2.42
N PRO A 81 3.20 21.94 -3.20
CA PRO A 81 4.17 20.99 -2.67
C PRO A 81 5.05 21.59 -1.57
N ASN A 82 5.45 22.85 -1.70
CA ASN A 82 6.27 23.54 -0.70
C ASN A 82 5.50 23.73 0.62
N PHE A 83 4.23 24.12 0.55
CA PHE A 83 3.37 24.25 1.73
C PHE A 83 3.06 22.90 2.37
N LEU A 84 2.81 21.85 1.58
CA LEU A 84 2.61 20.50 2.09
C LEU A 84 3.87 20.01 2.82
N LYS A 85 5.06 20.17 2.22
CA LYS A 85 6.34 19.76 2.83
C LYS A 85 6.56 20.40 4.19
N GLN A 86 6.22 21.68 4.33
CA GLN A 86 6.41 22.42 5.58
C GLN A 86 5.34 22.13 6.64
N HIS A 87 4.08 21.97 6.24
CA HIS A 87 2.95 22.00 7.17
C HIS A 87 2.10 20.73 7.22
N ARG A 88 2.15 19.87 6.19
CA ARG A 88 1.33 18.65 6.05
C ARG A 88 2.17 17.50 5.47
N LYS A 89 3.19 17.07 6.22
CA LYS A 89 4.20 16.08 5.79
C LYS A 89 3.59 14.80 5.21
N GLY A 90 2.55 14.24 5.84
CA GLY A 90 1.88 13.02 5.36
C GLY A 90 1.28 13.19 3.96
N LEU A 91 0.57 14.30 3.72
CA LEU A 91 0.05 14.62 2.39
C LEU A 91 1.16 14.88 1.37
N ASN A 92 2.23 15.56 1.78
CA ASN A 92 3.39 15.78 0.91
C ASN A 92 4.02 14.46 0.44
N ARG A 93 4.18 13.50 1.35
CA ARG A 93 4.73 12.17 1.04
C ARG A 93 3.87 11.43 0.02
N VAL A 94 2.54 11.44 0.20
CA VAL A 94 1.61 10.84 -0.77
C VAL A 94 1.70 11.55 -2.12
N PHE A 95 1.77 12.88 -2.12
CA PHE A 95 1.94 13.66 -3.34
C PHE A 95 3.24 13.30 -4.08
N SER A 96 4.38 13.25 -3.38
CA SER A 96 5.66 12.80 -3.95
C SER A 96 5.57 11.37 -4.50
N SER A 97 4.93 10.46 -3.76
CA SER A 97 4.75 9.08 -4.20
C SER A 97 3.93 8.98 -5.48
N LEU A 98 2.86 9.77 -5.61
CA LEU A 98 2.10 9.87 -6.85
C LEU A 98 2.97 10.36 -8.00
N LEU A 99 3.83 11.36 -7.78
CA LEU A 99 4.74 11.85 -8.83
C LEU A 99 5.73 10.77 -9.28
N HIS A 100 6.36 10.08 -8.33
CA HIS A 100 7.34 9.03 -8.64
C HIS A 100 6.72 7.78 -9.27
N ASN A 101 5.45 7.49 -8.96
CA ASN A 101 4.73 6.32 -9.46
C ASN A 101 3.78 6.64 -10.62
N LYS A 102 4.12 7.67 -11.41
CA LYS A 102 3.43 8.02 -12.66
C LYS A 102 1.93 8.32 -12.47
N GLY A 103 1.57 8.85 -11.31
CA GLY A 103 0.21 9.27 -10.96
C GLY A 103 -0.67 8.18 -10.36
N GLU A 104 -0.14 7.00 -10.02
CA GLU A 104 -0.93 5.87 -9.51
C GLU A 104 -0.22 5.19 -8.33
N ILE A 105 -0.93 5.00 -7.22
CA ILE A 105 -0.49 4.16 -6.08
C ILE A 105 -1.69 3.45 -5.47
N LEU A 106 -1.46 2.37 -4.73
CA LEU A 106 -2.52 1.74 -3.95
C LEU A 106 -3.03 2.70 -2.87
N GLN A 107 -4.34 2.66 -2.62
CA GLN A 107 -4.97 3.45 -1.57
C GLN A 107 -4.34 3.17 -0.20
N ASP A 108 -4.13 1.90 0.13
CA ASP A 108 -3.51 1.53 1.40
C ASP A 108 -2.04 1.99 1.46
N GLU A 109 -1.31 2.01 0.34
CA GLU A 109 0.07 2.55 0.30
C GLU A 109 0.08 4.02 0.63
N ALA A 110 -0.86 4.79 0.07
CA ALA A 110 -1.01 6.19 0.45
C ALA A 110 -1.20 6.35 1.95
N TYR A 111 -2.00 5.50 2.60
CA TYR A 111 -2.18 5.52 4.05
C TYR A 111 -0.89 5.21 4.84
N LYS A 112 -0.13 4.18 4.40
CA LYS A 112 1.17 3.84 5.02
C LYS A 112 2.20 4.96 4.87
N ILE A 113 2.26 5.56 3.68
CA ILE A 113 3.19 6.65 3.32
C ILE A 113 2.84 7.93 4.08
N ALA A 114 1.55 8.25 4.19
CA ALA A 114 1.07 9.38 4.98
C ALA A 114 1.24 9.18 6.49
N ALA A 115 1.49 7.94 6.94
CA ALA A 115 1.39 7.53 8.34
C ALA A 115 0.02 7.86 8.95
N SER A 116 -1.03 7.66 8.16
CA SER A 116 -2.41 7.89 8.58
C SER A 116 -2.89 6.77 9.50
N VAL A 117 -3.79 7.12 10.41
CA VAL A 117 -4.30 6.19 11.41
C VAL A 117 -5.66 5.64 10.99
N THR A 118 -5.85 4.34 11.14
CA THR A 118 -7.13 3.66 10.86
C THR A 118 -8.11 3.84 12.01
N ASN A 119 -7.60 4.06 13.22
CA ASN A 119 -8.40 4.24 14.42
C ASN A 119 -7.82 5.36 15.30
N ASN A 120 -8.58 6.46 15.40
CA ASN A 120 -8.20 7.64 16.20
C ASN A 120 -8.11 7.37 17.70
N ASN A 121 -8.68 6.29 18.22
CA ASN A 121 -8.58 5.98 19.64
C ASN A 121 -7.14 5.68 20.05
N PHE A 122 -6.32 5.13 19.14
CA PHE A 122 -4.90 4.89 19.42
C PHE A 122 -4.05 6.15 19.30
N PHE A 123 -4.41 7.05 18.38
CA PHE A 123 -3.63 8.25 18.06
C PHE A 123 -4.54 9.45 17.75
N PRO A 124 -5.16 10.08 18.76
CA PRO A 124 -6.22 11.08 18.55
C PRO A 124 -5.78 12.38 17.86
N LYS A 125 -4.47 12.67 17.88
CA LYS A 125 -3.88 13.88 17.30
C LYS A 125 -3.44 13.69 15.84
N ASN A 126 -3.49 12.46 15.33
CA ASN A 126 -2.99 12.11 14.02
C ASN A 126 -4.13 12.10 12.99
N GLU A 127 -3.76 12.19 11.71
CA GLU A 127 -4.73 12.24 10.63
C GLU A 127 -5.27 10.84 10.32
N THR A 128 -6.60 10.70 10.25
CA THR A 128 -7.20 9.43 9.82
C THR A 128 -6.94 9.14 8.36
N THR A 129 -7.05 7.87 7.98
CA THR A 129 -7.12 7.43 6.57
C THR A 129 -8.19 8.21 5.80
N ASP A 130 -9.40 8.33 6.36
CA ASP A 130 -10.52 9.06 5.75
C ASP A 130 -10.22 10.56 5.56
N LYS A 131 -9.62 11.20 6.57
CA LYS A 131 -9.25 12.61 6.48
C LYS A 131 -8.14 12.81 5.45
N THR A 132 -7.18 11.90 5.41
CA THR A 132 -6.08 11.92 4.43
C THR A 132 -6.63 11.87 3.01
N LEU A 133 -7.52 10.91 2.72
CA LEU A 133 -8.14 10.77 1.41
C LEU A 133 -9.01 11.98 1.05
N ARG A 134 -9.80 12.47 2.00
CA ARG A 134 -10.64 13.66 1.81
C ARG A 134 -9.79 14.88 1.48
N ASP A 135 -8.73 15.13 2.24
CA ASP A 135 -7.87 16.29 2.03
C ASP A 135 -7.13 16.22 0.69
N LEU A 136 -6.71 15.02 0.24
CA LEU A 136 -6.13 14.83 -1.09
C LEU A 136 -7.12 15.22 -2.22
N LYS A 137 -8.40 14.85 -2.07
CA LYS A 137 -9.46 15.20 -3.03
C LYS A 137 -9.76 16.69 -3.02
N GLU A 138 -9.94 17.27 -1.84
CA GLU A 138 -10.26 18.69 -1.66
C GLU A 138 -9.12 19.61 -2.13
N LEU A 139 -7.86 19.16 -2.00
CA LEU A 139 -6.71 19.85 -2.58
C LEU A 139 -6.54 19.61 -4.09
N THR A 140 -7.44 18.84 -4.73
CA THR A 140 -7.35 18.44 -6.14
C THR A 140 -6.05 17.72 -6.49
N ILE A 141 -5.41 17.07 -5.50
CA ILE A 141 -4.22 16.25 -5.72
C ILE A 141 -4.61 14.95 -6.42
N ILE A 142 -5.80 14.43 -6.11
CA ILE A 142 -6.34 13.20 -6.66
C ILE A 142 -7.74 13.47 -7.23
N ASP A 143 -8.06 12.85 -8.35
CA ASP A 143 -9.39 12.99 -8.96
C ASP A 143 -10.38 11.97 -8.34
N ASN A 144 -9.97 10.71 -8.27
CA ASN A 144 -10.82 9.60 -7.86
C ASN A 144 -10.04 8.47 -7.16
N VAL A 145 -10.79 7.59 -6.52
CA VAL A 145 -10.34 6.26 -6.13
C VAL A 145 -11.03 5.28 -7.07
N GLU A 146 -10.25 4.44 -7.74
CA GLU A 146 -10.76 3.41 -8.64
C GLU A 146 -10.51 2.05 -8.02
N THR A 147 -11.52 1.19 -8.09
CA THR A 147 -11.43 -0.17 -7.55
C THR A 147 -11.49 -1.16 -8.69
N TYR A 148 -10.47 -2.01 -8.78
CA TYR A 148 -10.43 -3.12 -9.71
C TYR A 148 -10.12 -4.41 -8.94
N ASN A 149 -10.92 -5.45 -9.13
CA ASN A 149 -10.75 -6.74 -8.45
C ASN A 149 -10.61 -6.58 -6.92
N HIS A 150 -11.44 -5.70 -6.35
CA HIS A 150 -11.44 -5.28 -4.94
C HIS A 150 -10.16 -4.59 -4.43
N ILE A 151 -9.20 -4.29 -5.31
CA ILE A 151 -8.00 -3.51 -5.00
C ILE A 151 -8.27 -2.05 -5.39
N SER A 152 -8.09 -1.15 -4.42
CA SER A 152 -8.36 0.28 -4.59
C SER A 152 -7.08 1.07 -4.86
N PHE A 153 -7.12 1.88 -5.92
CA PHE A 153 -6.03 2.74 -6.37
C PHE A 153 -6.42 4.19 -6.27
N ILE A 154 -5.47 5.03 -5.90
CA ILE A 154 -5.60 6.49 -5.95
C ILE A 154 -4.94 6.98 -7.23
N LYS A 155 -5.66 7.81 -7.99
CA LYS A 155 -5.12 8.48 -9.18
C LYS A 155 -4.87 9.95 -8.93
N ALA A 156 -3.66 10.39 -9.29
CA ALA A 156 -3.31 11.79 -9.32
C ALA A 156 -4.25 12.55 -10.27
N SER A 157 -4.54 13.81 -9.92
CA SER A 157 -5.38 14.65 -10.75
C SER A 157 -4.70 14.96 -12.09
N LYS A 158 -5.52 15.10 -13.14
CA LYS A 158 -5.06 15.56 -14.48
C LYS A 158 -4.22 16.83 -14.43
N ARG A 159 -4.44 17.64 -13.39
CA ARG A 159 -3.72 18.89 -13.14
C ARG A 159 -2.23 18.66 -12.87
N PHE A 160 -1.87 17.54 -12.26
CA PHE A 160 -0.51 17.19 -11.89
C PHE A 160 0.10 16.13 -12.79
N PHE A 161 -0.72 15.25 -13.38
CA PHE A 161 -0.27 14.14 -14.21
C PHE A 161 -1.22 13.90 -15.39
N GLY A 162 -0.68 13.59 -16.58
CA GLY A 162 -1.51 13.21 -17.72
C GLY A 162 -2.36 11.96 -17.42
N GLN A 163 -3.54 11.82 -18.07
CA GLN A 163 -4.37 10.65 -17.86
C GLN A 163 -3.65 9.38 -18.29
N LYS A 164 -3.60 8.40 -17.38
CA LYS A 164 -3.36 7.00 -17.70
C LYS A 164 -4.47 6.15 -17.10
N GLU A 165 -4.93 5.18 -17.89
CA GLU A 165 -5.78 4.12 -17.37
C GLU A 165 -4.98 3.24 -16.42
N ILE A 166 -5.66 2.63 -15.45
CA ILE A 166 -5.02 1.65 -14.56
C ILE A 166 -4.54 0.52 -15.45
N ASN A 167 -3.25 0.27 -15.41
CA ASN A 167 -2.68 -0.86 -16.12
C ASN A 167 -2.92 -2.12 -15.31
N PHE A 168 -3.55 -3.14 -15.92
CA PHE A 168 -3.65 -4.49 -15.36
C PHE A 168 -2.30 -5.03 -14.85
N GLY A 169 -1.19 -4.64 -15.50
CA GLY A 169 0.16 -4.94 -15.04
C GLY A 169 0.48 -4.38 -13.66
N SER A 170 0.03 -3.17 -13.31
CA SER A 170 0.22 -2.58 -11.97
C SER A 170 -0.43 -3.45 -10.90
N ILE A 171 -1.67 -3.89 -11.16
CA ILE A 171 -2.44 -4.74 -10.26
C ILE A 171 -1.74 -6.07 -10.02
N ARG A 172 -1.28 -6.72 -11.11
CA ARG A 172 -0.57 -7.99 -10.99
C ARG A 172 0.74 -7.83 -10.23
N ARG A 173 1.50 -6.76 -10.44
CA ARG A 173 2.74 -6.50 -9.67
C ARG A 173 2.47 -6.42 -8.17
N HIS A 174 1.36 -5.82 -7.73
CA HIS A 174 0.98 -5.84 -6.30
C HIS A 174 0.64 -7.23 -5.78
N MET A 175 0.00 -8.07 -6.61
CA MET A 175 -0.27 -9.47 -6.25
C MET A 175 1.01 -10.28 -6.12
N ILE A 176 1.95 -10.11 -7.05
CA ILE A 176 3.27 -10.74 -6.98
C ILE A 176 4.07 -10.22 -5.77
N ASN A 177 3.97 -8.93 -5.44
CA ASN A 177 4.58 -8.36 -4.23
C ASN A 177 4.18 -9.14 -2.98
N ARG A 178 2.90 -9.51 -2.86
CA ARG A 178 2.40 -10.33 -1.75
C ARG A 178 3.02 -11.74 -1.75
N ILE A 179 3.11 -12.40 -2.90
CA ILE A 179 3.72 -13.73 -3.00
C ILE A 179 5.17 -13.68 -2.52
N PHE A 180 5.92 -12.65 -2.93
CA PHE A 180 7.26 -12.40 -2.41
C PHE A 180 7.26 -12.13 -0.90
N THR A 181 6.32 -11.32 -0.39
CA THR A 181 6.19 -11.05 1.05
C THR A 181 5.93 -12.32 1.87
N LEU A 182 5.07 -13.23 1.41
CA LEU A 182 4.79 -14.49 2.09
C LEU A 182 6.04 -15.36 2.19
N ASP A 183 6.79 -15.50 1.10
CA ASP A 183 8.04 -16.27 1.10
C ASP A 183 9.13 -15.60 1.95
N ALA A 184 9.17 -14.26 1.98
CA ALA A 184 10.10 -13.51 2.81
C ALA A 184 9.85 -13.75 4.30
N ILE A 185 8.59 -13.83 4.71
CA ILE A 185 8.19 -14.11 6.10
C ILE A 185 8.57 -15.53 6.50
N ARG A 186 8.26 -16.52 5.66
CA ARG A 186 8.66 -17.90 5.89
C ARG A 186 10.17 -18.03 6.07
N TRP A 187 10.94 -17.33 5.23
CA TRP A 187 12.39 -17.27 5.35
C TRP A 187 12.82 -16.61 6.67
N LEU A 188 12.23 -15.48 7.07
CA LEU A 188 12.53 -14.84 8.35
C LEU A 188 12.22 -15.75 9.56
N GLU A 189 11.13 -16.51 9.52
CA GLU A 189 10.77 -17.50 10.55
C GLU A 189 11.80 -18.62 10.62
N GLN A 190 12.27 -19.15 9.48
CA GLN A 190 13.34 -20.14 9.42
C GLN A 190 14.68 -19.62 9.97
N THR A 191 14.92 -18.31 9.87
CA THR A 191 16.12 -17.66 10.43
C THR A 191 15.97 -17.18 11.88
N ASN A 192 14.83 -17.44 12.53
CA ASN A 192 14.49 -16.96 13.88
C ASN A 192 14.41 -15.42 14.03
N LEU A 193 14.35 -14.68 12.92
CA LEU A 193 14.07 -13.23 12.95
C LEU A 193 12.60 -12.97 13.26
N LEU A 194 11.73 -13.90 12.87
CA LEU A 194 10.32 -13.97 13.28
C LEU A 194 10.05 -15.27 14.04
N ALA A 195 9.07 -15.23 14.93
CA ALA A 195 8.55 -16.40 15.63
C ALA A 195 7.71 -17.26 14.69
N TRP A 196 7.94 -18.57 14.71
CA TRP A 196 7.28 -19.55 13.85
C TRP A 196 5.75 -19.48 13.94
N ASN A 197 5.06 -19.29 12.80
CA ASN A 197 3.60 -19.23 12.68
C ASN A 197 2.92 -18.19 13.60
N GLN A 198 3.65 -17.16 14.06
CA GLN A 198 3.10 -16.08 14.89
C GLN A 198 3.03 -14.74 14.15
N SER A 199 3.37 -14.74 12.87
CA SER A 199 3.33 -13.56 12.01
C SER A 199 1.92 -13.37 11.46
N GLN A 200 1.35 -12.19 11.63
CA GLN A 200 0.18 -11.75 10.90
C GLN A 200 0.64 -11.15 9.58
N VAL A 201 0.27 -11.82 8.50
CA VAL A 201 0.51 -11.37 7.13
C VAL A 201 -0.79 -10.83 6.56
N PHE A 202 -0.70 -9.91 5.62
CA PHE A 202 -1.80 -9.55 4.73
C PHE A 202 -2.63 -10.78 4.30
N ASN A 203 -3.95 -10.75 4.52
CA ASN A 203 -4.91 -11.69 3.93
C ASN A 203 -5.73 -10.95 2.87
N THR A 204 -6.01 -11.59 1.74
CA THR A 204 -6.85 -11.06 0.65
C THR A 204 -8.15 -10.43 1.13
N ASN A 205 -8.72 -10.96 2.23
CA ASN A 205 -10.02 -10.53 2.75
C ASN A 205 -9.93 -9.31 3.67
N GLN A 206 -8.74 -8.99 4.20
CA GLN A 206 -8.50 -7.86 5.09
C GLN A 206 -7.52 -6.93 4.42
N ARG A 207 -7.97 -5.72 4.10
CA ARG A 207 -7.10 -4.63 3.62
C ARG A 207 -5.98 -4.40 4.64
N ARG A 208 -4.83 -5.05 4.43
CA ARG A 208 -3.62 -5.02 5.29
C ARG A 208 -3.83 -5.42 6.74
N VAL A 209 -2.71 -5.60 7.46
CA VAL A 209 -2.74 -5.84 8.90
C VAL A 209 -2.90 -4.50 9.60
N ASP A 210 -4.10 -4.20 10.08
CA ASP A 210 -4.31 -3.09 11.02
C ASP A 210 -3.85 -3.52 12.41
N PHE A 211 -2.73 -2.95 12.84
CA PHE A 211 -2.21 -3.19 14.17
C PHE A 211 -1.97 -1.87 14.89
N ASN A 212 -2.64 -1.73 16.04
CA ASN A 212 -2.58 -0.54 16.87
C ASN A 212 -2.88 0.75 16.09
N GLY A 213 -3.84 0.72 15.15
CA GLY A 213 -4.30 1.92 14.45
C GLY A 213 -3.46 2.32 13.23
N HIS A 214 -2.59 1.44 12.74
CA HIS A 214 -1.82 1.65 11.51
C HIS A 214 -1.84 0.38 10.65
N LEU A 215 -1.84 0.56 9.33
CA LEU A 215 -1.68 -0.54 8.38
C LEU A 215 -0.21 -0.94 8.25
N TRP A 216 0.06 -2.24 8.17
CA TRP A 216 1.38 -2.84 7.90
C TRP A 216 1.25 -3.93 6.84
N ASP A 217 2.34 -4.27 6.16
CA ASP A 217 2.36 -5.47 5.30
C ASP A 217 2.46 -6.74 6.15
N VAL A 218 3.25 -6.69 7.22
CA VAL A 218 3.40 -7.77 8.20
C VAL A 218 3.59 -7.22 9.60
N VAL A 219 2.97 -7.88 10.57
CA VAL A 219 3.26 -7.72 11.99
C VAL A 219 3.66 -9.07 12.54
N GLY A 220 4.80 -9.14 13.19
CA GLY A 220 5.26 -10.37 13.82
C GLY A 220 5.95 -10.10 15.15
N PHE A 221 6.49 -11.17 15.70
CA PHE A 221 7.16 -11.16 16.98
C PHE A 221 8.54 -11.79 16.83
N THR A 222 9.49 -11.33 17.64
CA THR A 222 10.80 -11.97 17.72
C THR A 222 11.19 -12.28 19.16
N TYR A 223 11.80 -13.44 19.33
CA TYR A 223 12.44 -13.91 20.55
C TYR A 223 13.95 -14.00 20.40
N LEU A 224 14.51 -13.32 19.40
CA LEU A 224 15.96 -13.26 19.19
C LEU A 224 16.64 -12.77 20.47
N TYR A 225 17.71 -13.43 20.87
CA TYR A 225 18.45 -13.07 22.07
C TYR A 225 18.90 -11.59 22.02
N GLY A 226 18.68 -10.86 23.11
CA GLY A 226 18.93 -9.41 23.17
C GLY A 226 17.82 -8.53 22.58
N HIS A 227 16.80 -9.14 21.96
CA HIS A 227 15.61 -8.46 21.44
C HIS A 227 14.33 -8.80 22.21
N TYR A 228 14.32 -9.71 23.18
CA TYR A 228 13.14 -9.93 24.04
C TYR A 228 13.42 -9.48 25.47
N GLU A 229 12.37 -9.19 26.23
CA GLU A 229 12.48 -8.96 27.67
C GLU A 229 12.24 -10.28 28.42
N ALA A 230 13.12 -10.55 29.40
CA ALA A 230 12.98 -11.68 30.31
C ALA A 230 12.53 -11.16 31.68
N LYS A 231 11.40 -11.67 32.17
CA LYS A 231 10.92 -11.44 33.54
C LYS A 231 10.93 -12.75 34.30
N PHE A 232 11.41 -12.72 35.54
CA PHE A 232 11.27 -13.84 36.47
C PHE A 232 10.09 -13.55 37.38
N GLU A 233 9.00 -14.30 37.20
CA GLU A 233 7.83 -14.26 38.09
C GLU A 233 7.68 -15.66 38.70
N SER A 234 7.63 -15.75 40.03
CA SER A 234 7.43 -17.03 40.75
C SER A 234 8.38 -18.16 40.33
N ASN A 235 9.67 -17.87 40.16
CA ASN A 235 10.71 -18.80 39.67
C ASN A 235 10.49 -19.34 38.25
N GLN A 236 9.58 -18.77 37.46
CA GLN A 236 9.41 -19.07 36.04
C GLN A 236 9.90 -17.90 35.18
N LEU A 237 10.66 -18.21 34.13
CA LEU A 237 11.15 -17.24 33.17
C LEU A 237 10.07 -16.99 32.11
N THR A 238 9.44 -15.81 32.15
CA THR A 238 8.51 -15.36 31.14
C THR A 238 9.25 -14.48 30.12
N LYS A 239 9.15 -14.82 28.83
CA LYS A 239 9.70 -14.02 27.74
C LYS A 239 8.61 -13.15 27.12
N ILE A 240 8.81 -11.83 27.14
CA ILE A 240 7.96 -10.88 26.43
C ILE A 240 8.63 -10.58 25.07
N PRO A 241 8.00 -10.94 23.94
CA PRO A 241 8.60 -10.74 22.64
C PRO A 241 8.72 -9.25 22.28
N SER A 242 9.59 -8.96 21.34
CA SER A 242 9.59 -7.67 20.64
C SER A 242 8.76 -7.72 19.38
N PHE A 243 8.22 -6.57 19.00
CA PHE A 243 7.50 -6.43 17.75
C PHE A 243 8.46 -6.39 16.57
N VAL A 244 8.04 -7.01 15.47
CA VAL A 244 8.67 -6.89 14.17
C VAL A 244 7.63 -6.31 13.22
N PHE A 245 7.93 -5.15 12.64
CA PHE A 245 7.07 -4.53 11.63
C PHE A 245 7.79 -4.57 10.29
N ILE A 246 7.09 -5.02 9.26
CA ILE A 246 7.68 -5.23 7.94
C ILE A 246 6.93 -4.44 6.87
N GLU A 247 7.70 -3.80 6.01
CA GLU A 247 7.26 -3.23 4.74
C GLU A 247 7.92 -3.97 3.59
N SER A 248 7.15 -4.29 2.56
CA SER A 248 7.63 -5.01 1.37
C SER A 248 7.31 -4.24 0.11
N ILE A 249 8.35 -3.67 -0.51
CA ILE A 249 8.25 -2.85 -1.72
C ILE A 249 9.11 -3.49 -2.81
N PHE A 250 8.66 -4.64 -3.32
CA PHE A 250 9.30 -5.35 -4.42
C PHE A 250 8.85 -4.84 -5.80
N HIS A 251 7.59 -4.40 -5.89
CA HIS A 251 6.90 -4.07 -7.14
C HIS A 251 7.30 -2.74 -7.78
N ARG A 252 8.12 -1.93 -7.10
CA ARG A 252 8.58 -0.64 -7.60
C ARG A 252 9.86 -0.20 -6.91
N GLN A 253 10.39 0.94 -7.34
CA GLN A 253 11.45 1.62 -6.63
C GLN A 253 10.91 2.18 -5.29
N THR A 254 11.67 1.93 -4.23
CA THR A 254 11.45 2.51 -2.91
C THR A 254 12.04 3.91 -2.87
N TYR A 255 11.23 4.87 -2.48
CA TYR A 255 11.59 6.27 -2.40
C TYR A 255 11.61 6.79 -0.96
N LEU A 256 12.19 7.96 -0.75
CA LEU A 256 12.33 8.57 0.58
C LEU A 256 10.98 8.64 1.33
N GLU A 257 9.89 9.02 0.66
CA GLU A 257 8.57 9.13 1.28
C GLU A 257 8.03 7.81 1.84
N ASP A 258 8.42 6.67 1.26
CA ASP A 258 8.06 5.34 1.76
C ASP A 258 8.72 5.09 3.12
N ILE A 259 10.02 5.40 3.19
CA ILE A 259 10.84 5.26 4.40
C ILE A 259 10.37 6.21 5.49
N GLU A 260 10.11 7.47 5.14
CA GLU A 260 9.62 8.45 6.10
C GLU A 260 8.25 8.06 6.68
N GLY A 261 7.35 7.55 5.85
CA GLY A 261 6.05 7.03 6.28
C GLY A 261 6.20 5.84 7.23
N PHE A 262 7.05 4.88 6.88
CA PHE A 262 7.34 3.71 7.72
C PHE A 262 7.96 4.10 9.07
N VAL A 263 9.01 4.91 9.06
CA VAL A 263 9.68 5.42 10.27
C VAL A 263 8.71 6.20 11.15
N SER A 264 7.86 7.06 10.57
CA SER A 264 6.88 7.83 11.35
C SER A 264 5.93 6.90 12.12
N ARG A 265 5.44 5.83 11.47
CA ARG A 265 4.58 4.84 12.13
C ARG A 265 5.32 4.09 13.24
N ILE A 266 6.57 3.69 13.01
CA ILE A 266 7.42 3.04 14.02
C ILE A 266 7.64 3.95 15.23
N GLU A 267 8.00 5.21 15.00
CA GLU A 267 8.23 6.21 16.06
C GLU A 267 6.97 6.43 16.89
N MET A 268 5.79 6.49 16.25
CA MET A 268 4.50 6.59 16.94
C MET A 268 4.21 5.36 17.81
N GLN A 269 4.42 4.15 17.29
CA GLN A 269 4.24 2.93 18.08
C GLN A 269 5.26 2.86 19.23
N SER A 270 6.53 3.20 18.97
CA SER A 270 7.59 3.23 19.98
C SER A 270 7.26 4.21 21.11
N ALA A 271 6.79 5.42 20.80
CA ALA A 271 6.41 6.41 21.79
C ALA A 271 5.31 5.91 22.73
N ARG A 272 4.36 5.12 22.22
CA ARG A 272 3.31 4.50 23.03
C ARG A 272 3.84 3.37 23.92
N LEU A 273 4.78 2.56 23.41
CA LEU A 273 5.40 1.46 24.16
C LEU A 273 6.36 1.94 25.25
N LYS A 274 6.99 3.11 25.08
CA LYS A 274 7.92 3.71 26.05
C LYS A 274 7.28 4.05 27.41
N ASN A 275 5.96 4.02 27.53
CA ASN A 275 5.27 4.52 28.72
C ASN A 275 5.22 3.58 29.93
N ASN A 276 5.68 2.32 29.90
CA ASN A 276 5.75 1.50 31.12
C ASN A 276 6.80 0.40 30.98
N THR A 277 7.87 0.45 31.78
CA THR A 277 8.64 -0.67 32.39
C THR A 277 9.03 -1.91 31.55
N THR A 278 8.69 -1.96 30.28
CA THR A 278 8.79 -3.13 29.41
C THR A 278 9.82 -2.82 28.33
N GLY A 279 10.91 -3.58 28.32
CA GLY A 279 12.03 -3.41 27.41
C GLY A 279 11.72 -3.81 25.97
N SER A 280 10.44 -3.92 25.57
CA SER A 280 10.02 -4.35 24.24
C SER A 280 10.49 -3.38 23.17
N ARG A 281 11.39 -3.86 22.32
CA ARG A 281 11.93 -3.13 21.17
C ARG A 281 11.01 -3.33 19.97
N ILE A 282 11.10 -2.43 19.00
CA ILE A 282 10.52 -2.65 17.67
C ILE A 282 11.70 -2.91 16.74
N THR A 283 11.63 -4.01 15.98
CA THR A 283 12.60 -4.32 14.92
C THR A 283 11.94 -4.03 13.57
N PRO A 284 12.25 -2.89 12.93
CA PRO A 284 11.68 -2.58 11.63
C PRO A 284 12.47 -3.23 10.49
N ILE A 285 11.79 -3.96 9.62
CA ILE A 285 12.37 -4.63 8.45
C ILE A 285 11.77 -4.04 7.18
N LEU A 286 12.62 -3.75 6.21
CA LEU A 286 12.23 -3.27 4.90
C LEU A 286 12.76 -4.21 3.84
N PHE A 287 11.85 -4.89 3.14
CA PHE A 287 12.18 -5.60 1.92
C PHE A 287 12.00 -4.68 0.71
N TYR A 288 12.97 -4.72 -0.21
CA TYR A 288 12.95 -3.88 -1.40
C TYR A 288 13.66 -4.53 -2.58
N SER A 289 13.26 -4.16 -3.81
CA SER A 289 14.01 -4.51 -5.02
C SER A 289 15.00 -3.41 -5.42
N PHE A 290 14.51 -2.17 -5.54
CA PHE A 290 15.30 -0.97 -5.83
C PHE A 290 15.04 0.07 -4.77
N MET A 291 16.06 0.84 -4.41
CA MET A 291 15.93 1.93 -3.47
C MET A 291 16.70 3.13 -4.01
N ASP A 292 16.09 4.30 -3.94
CA ASP A 292 16.82 5.53 -4.21
C ASP A 292 17.92 5.75 -3.16
N LYS A 293 18.95 6.54 -3.51
CA LYS A 293 20.10 6.76 -2.61
C LYS A 293 19.71 7.47 -1.32
N GLU A 294 18.83 8.47 -1.40
CA GLU A 294 18.41 9.29 -0.26
C GLU A 294 17.60 8.44 0.75
N ALA A 295 16.69 7.61 0.25
CA ALA A 295 15.94 6.61 0.98
C ALA A 295 16.85 5.59 1.66
N PHE A 296 17.90 5.12 0.97
CA PHE A 296 18.88 4.19 1.54
C PHE A 296 19.67 4.82 2.68
N ASP A 297 20.23 6.01 2.46
CA ASP A 297 21.00 6.74 3.46
C ASP A 297 20.12 7.06 4.68
N TYR A 298 18.89 7.53 4.46
CA TYR A 298 17.93 7.80 5.53
C TYR A 298 17.54 6.53 6.30
N SER A 299 17.26 5.43 5.60
CA SER A 299 16.96 4.12 6.22
C SER A 299 18.09 3.64 7.13
N LYS A 300 19.34 3.80 6.67
CA LYS A 300 20.54 3.48 7.47
C LYS A 300 20.64 4.35 8.70
N THR A 301 20.41 5.66 8.58
CA THR A 301 20.44 6.58 9.75
C THR A 301 19.36 6.25 10.78
N LYS A 302 18.22 5.71 10.34
CA LYS A 302 17.09 5.32 11.19
C LYS A 302 17.21 3.90 11.74
N GLY A 303 18.24 3.14 11.36
CA GLY A 303 18.50 1.80 11.87
C GLY A 303 17.49 0.77 11.37
N LEU A 304 16.99 0.91 10.13
CA LEU A 304 16.12 -0.09 9.52
C LEU A 304 16.93 -1.31 9.08
N MET A 305 16.39 -2.51 9.30
CA MET A 305 16.94 -3.73 8.69
C MET A 305 16.50 -3.79 7.23
N MET A 306 17.40 -3.42 6.32
CA MET A 306 17.14 -3.37 4.89
C MET A 306 17.55 -4.67 4.20
N ILE A 307 16.60 -5.35 3.56
CA ILE A 307 16.84 -6.64 2.88
C ILE A 307 16.51 -6.48 1.40
N ASN A 308 17.55 -6.49 0.56
CA ASN A 308 17.38 -6.43 -0.88
C ASN A 308 16.94 -7.79 -1.43
N SER A 309 15.99 -7.80 -2.38
CA SER A 309 15.51 -9.03 -3.00
C SER A 309 16.62 -9.86 -3.66
N ARG A 310 17.65 -9.22 -4.23
CA ARG A 310 18.84 -9.92 -4.76
C ARG A 310 19.72 -10.50 -3.67
N GLY A 311 19.78 -9.90 -2.49
CA GLY A 311 20.51 -10.48 -1.35
C GLY A 311 19.79 -11.69 -0.76
N TRP A 312 18.46 -11.72 -0.84
CA TRP A 312 17.62 -12.78 -0.29
C TRP A 312 17.37 -13.93 -1.28
N LEU A 313 16.85 -13.62 -2.47
CA LEU A 313 16.50 -14.56 -3.54
C LEU A 313 17.55 -14.62 -4.66
N GLY A 314 18.72 -14.01 -4.47
CA GLY A 314 19.83 -13.94 -5.44
C GLY A 314 19.57 -13.08 -6.69
N GLU A 315 20.55 -13.07 -7.60
CA GLU A 315 20.61 -12.08 -8.70
C GLU A 315 19.39 -12.07 -9.64
N TYR A 316 18.71 -13.21 -9.81
CA TYR A 316 17.52 -13.33 -10.67
C TYR A 316 16.22 -12.80 -10.04
N ALA A 317 16.22 -12.38 -8.77
CA ALA A 317 15.00 -12.04 -8.03
C ALA A 317 14.12 -11.00 -8.76
N GLN A 318 14.74 -9.98 -9.35
CA GLN A 318 14.04 -8.97 -10.14
C GLN A 318 13.42 -9.56 -11.41
N GLU A 319 14.18 -10.37 -12.14
CA GLU A 319 13.72 -10.97 -13.39
C GLU A 319 12.55 -11.93 -13.13
N LEU A 320 12.65 -12.74 -12.07
CA LEU A 320 11.58 -13.59 -11.60
C LEU A 320 10.33 -12.78 -11.24
N PHE A 321 10.48 -11.65 -10.54
CA PHE A 321 9.37 -10.79 -10.19
C PHE A 321 8.63 -10.29 -11.44
N GLU A 322 9.36 -9.75 -12.42
CA GLU A 322 8.77 -9.24 -13.66
C GLU A 322 8.16 -10.36 -14.50
N PHE A 323 8.79 -11.54 -14.55
CA PHE A 323 8.26 -12.73 -15.23
C PHE A 323 6.91 -13.16 -14.63
N LEU A 324 6.82 -13.26 -13.31
CA LEU A 324 5.56 -13.61 -12.63
C LEU A 324 4.48 -12.55 -12.84
N ALA A 325 4.87 -11.27 -12.87
CA ALA A 325 3.98 -10.14 -13.09
C ALA A 325 3.50 -10.02 -14.56
N ASN A 326 4.24 -10.57 -15.53
CA ASN A 326 3.83 -10.57 -16.92
C ASN A 326 4.43 -11.74 -17.72
N PRO A 327 3.92 -12.97 -17.56
CA PRO A 327 4.43 -14.13 -18.29
C PRO A 327 3.88 -14.08 -19.73
N THR A 328 4.61 -13.40 -20.61
CA THR A 328 4.27 -13.22 -22.03
C THR A 328 5.43 -13.60 -22.95
N ASP A 329 6.33 -14.45 -22.46
CA ASP A 329 7.53 -14.82 -23.18
C ASP A 329 7.27 -15.95 -24.20
N ASN A 330 7.96 -15.90 -25.34
CA ASN A 330 7.95 -16.97 -26.33
C ASN A 330 8.57 -18.27 -25.75
N ASP A 331 9.41 -18.15 -24.73
CA ASP A 331 10.09 -19.26 -24.06
C ASP A 331 9.58 -19.50 -22.62
N LEU A 332 8.28 -19.30 -22.40
CA LEU A 332 7.64 -19.34 -21.08
C LEU A 332 7.92 -20.64 -20.30
N LEU A 333 7.88 -21.80 -20.96
CA LEU A 333 8.09 -23.09 -20.29
C LEU A 333 9.54 -23.24 -19.81
N THR A 334 10.52 -22.95 -20.67
CA THR A 334 11.94 -23.02 -20.31
C THR A 334 12.26 -22.05 -19.17
N LYS A 335 11.68 -20.83 -19.18
CA LYS A 335 11.84 -19.89 -18.08
C LYS A 335 11.22 -20.37 -16.78
N CYS A 336 10.03 -20.98 -16.83
CA CYS A 336 9.42 -21.62 -15.67
C CYS A 336 10.34 -22.71 -15.09
N ASP A 337 10.86 -23.61 -15.93
CA ASP A 337 11.75 -24.70 -15.49
C ASP A 337 13.05 -24.16 -14.89
N TYR A 338 13.64 -23.16 -15.53
CA TYR A 338 14.82 -22.46 -15.02
C TYR A 338 14.58 -21.88 -13.61
N TYR A 339 13.50 -21.12 -13.40
CA TYR A 339 13.22 -20.53 -12.08
C TYR A 339 12.78 -21.54 -11.04
N LEU A 340 12.06 -22.59 -11.43
CA LEU A 340 11.70 -23.69 -10.52
C LEU A 340 12.95 -24.39 -10.00
N GLN A 341 13.90 -24.70 -10.89
CA GLN A 341 15.18 -25.31 -10.50
C GLN A 341 15.97 -24.38 -9.57
N LEU A 342 16.08 -23.09 -9.91
CA LEU A 342 16.79 -22.13 -9.07
C LEU A 342 16.20 -21.97 -7.66
N LEU A 343 14.88 -21.91 -7.55
CA LEU A 343 14.20 -21.86 -6.26
C LEU A 343 14.41 -23.16 -5.47
N HIS A 344 14.31 -24.31 -6.13
CA HIS A 344 14.57 -25.61 -5.53
C HIS A 344 16.00 -25.68 -4.97
N ASP A 345 17.01 -25.31 -5.76
CA ASP A 345 18.43 -25.35 -5.36
C ASP A 345 18.75 -24.42 -4.19
N ARG A 346 17.89 -23.43 -3.93
CA ARG A 346 18.00 -22.51 -2.79
C ARG A 346 17.11 -22.87 -1.60
N GLY A 347 16.49 -24.05 -1.63
CA GLY A 347 15.65 -24.53 -0.52
C GLY A 347 14.25 -23.93 -0.49
N PHE A 348 13.77 -23.32 -1.58
CA PHE A 348 12.42 -22.78 -1.70
C PHE A 348 11.40 -23.82 -2.23
N TYR A 349 11.66 -25.12 -2.05
CA TYR A 349 10.89 -26.26 -2.62
C TYR A 349 9.38 -26.30 -2.27
N GLN A 350 8.92 -25.50 -1.32
CA GLN A 350 7.51 -25.36 -0.92
C GLN A 350 7.05 -23.89 -0.91
N SER A 351 7.77 -23.01 -1.57
CA SER A 351 7.50 -21.57 -1.51
C SER A 351 6.30 -21.18 -2.38
N HIS A 352 5.64 -20.08 -2.02
CA HIS A 352 4.54 -19.52 -2.80
C HIS A 352 4.97 -19.12 -4.22
N LEU A 353 6.22 -18.70 -4.40
CA LEU A 353 6.82 -18.45 -5.72
C LEU A 353 6.89 -19.71 -6.58
N MET A 354 7.27 -20.86 -6.01
CA MET A 354 7.27 -22.13 -6.75
C MET A 354 5.87 -22.53 -7.19
N TYR A 355 4.88 -22.45 -6.29
CA TYR A 355 3.50 -22.73 -6.66
C TYR A 355 3.00 -21.82 -7.78
N GLU A 356 3.36 -20.55 -7.75
CA GLU A 356 2.96 -19.61 -8.80
C GLU A 356 3.59 -19.95 -10.16
N LEU A 357 4.88 -20.32 -10.18
CA LEU A 357 5.55 -20.79 -11.39
C LEU A 357 4.93 -22.07 -11.94
N MET A 358 4.58 -23.02 -11.07
CA MET A 358 3.90 -24.26 -11.47
C MET A 358 2.54 -23.97 -12.12
N LYS A 359 1.73 -23.06 -11.57
CA LYS A 359 0.45 -22.67 -12.19
C LYS A 359 0.65 -22.09 -13.58
N ILE A 360 1.66 -21.23 -13.77
CA ILE A 360 1.99 -20.65 -15.08
C ILE A 360 2.40 -21.76 -16.05
N LYS A 361 3.30 -22.66 -15.62
CA LYS A 361 3.78 -23.80 -16.41
C LYS A 361 2.63 -24.71 -16.84
N TYR A 362 1.76 -25.11 -15.91
CA TYR A 362 0.65 -26.04 -16.17
C TYR A 362 -0.45 -25.41 -17.00
N ALA A 363 -0.76 -24.13 -16.77
CA ALA A 363 -1.76 -23.42 -17.57
C ALA A 363 -1.38 -23.33 -19.05
N GLN A 364 -0.08 -23.28 -19.38
CA GLN A 364 0.38 -23.14 -20.77
C GLN A 364 -0.13 -24.26 -21.68
N HIS A 365 -0.17 -25.51 -21.19
CA HIS A 365 -0.68 -26.64 -21.95
C HIS A 365 -2.14 -26.42 -22.40
N PHE A 366 -2.99 -25.92 -21.49
CA PHE A 366 -4.40 -25.65 -21.79
C PHE A 366 -4.59 -24.39 -22.64
N ILE A 367 -3.77 -23.36 -22.42
CA ILE A 367 -3.79 -22.14 -23.25
C ILE A 367 -3.49 -22.47 -24.71
N LEU A 368 -2.54 -23.38 -24.97
CA LEU A 368 -2.25 -23.87 -26.33
C LEU A 368 -3.43 -24.63 -26.95
N GLN A 369 -4.34 -25.18 -26.13
CA GLN A 369 -5.60 -25.79 -26.56
C GLN A 369 -6.76 -24.78 -26.69
N GLY A 370 -6.49 -23.49 -26.54
CA GLY A 370 -7.49 -22.42 -26.65
C GLY A 370 -8.22 -22.07 -25.34
N TRP A 371 -7.79 -22.62 -24.20
CA TRP A 371 -8.35 -22.24 -22.91
C TRP A 371 -7.91 -20.83 -22.51
N LYS A 372 -8.71 -20.16 -21.68
CA LYS A 372 -8.35 -18.87 -21.06
C LYS A 372 -7.95 -19.10 -19.61
N ASN A 373 -7.06 -18.26 -19.10
CA ASN A 373 -6.60 -18.30 -17.72
C ASN A 373 -6.82 -16.95 -17.03
N ARG A 374 -7.38 -16.99 -15.82
CA ARG A 374 -7.43 -15.86 -14.88
C ARG A 374 -6.77 -16.27 -13.58
N ARG A 375 -5.87 -15.44 -13.08
CA ARG A 375 -5.18 -15.63 -11.80
C ARG A 375 -5.59 -14.55 -10.82
N HIS A 376 -5.64 -14.92 -9.54
CA HIS A 376 -5.85 -14.03 -8.42
C HIS A 376 -7.17 -13.23 -8.50
N VAL A 377 -8.29 -13.88 -8.76
CA VAL A 377 -9.60 -13.22 -8.90
C VAL A 377 -10.28 -13.11 -7.54
N HIS A 378 -10.96 -12.00 -7.28
CA HIS A 378 -11.75 -11.78 -6.08
C HIS A 378 -13.24 -11.66 -6.44
N TYR A 379 -14.08 -12.22 -5.58
CA TYR A 379 -15.54 -12.10 -5.66
C TYR A 379 -16.09 -11.74 -4.27
N GLU A 380 -17.01 -10.80 -4.18
CA GLU A 380 -17.65 -10.42 -2.91
C GLU A 380 -19.03 -11.08 -2.79
N PHE A 381 -19.23 -11.97 -1.85
CA PHE A 381 -20.51 -12.67 -1.68
C PHE A 381 -20.93 -12.61 -0.22
N ASN A 382 -22.15 -12.17 0.06
CA ASN A 382 -22.65 -11.96 1.42
C ASN A 382 -21.73 -11.09 2.30
N ASN A 383 -21.17 -10.00 1.74
CA ASN A 383 -20.22 -9.10 2.40
C ASN A 383 -18.88 -9.77 2.82
N GLU A 384 -18.61 -10.96 2.30
CA GLU A 384 -17.31 -11.64 2.46
C GLU A 384 -16.58 -11.66 1.13
N LEU A 385 -15.26 -11.50 1.18
CA LEU A 385 -14.41 -11.58 0.00
C LEU A 385 -13.91 -13.01 -0.17
N TYR A 386 -14.05 -13.55 -1.38
CA TYR A 386 -13.58 -14.87 -1.76
C TYR A 386 -12.48 -14.75 -2.80
N TYR A 387 -11.36 -15.43 -2.57
CA TYR A 387 -10.18 -15.38 -3.41
C TYR A 387 -10.04 -16.67 -4.24
N PHE A 388 -10.13 -16.53 -5.55
CA PHE A 388 -9.97 -17.60 -6.52
C PHE A 388 -8.62 -17.44 -7.20
N ASP A 389 -7.65 -18.23 -6.72
CA ASP A 389 -6.26 -18.04 -7.09
C ASP A 389 -5.95 -18.42 -8.55
N TRP A 390 -6.53 -19.51 -9.04
CA TRP A 390 -6.31 -20.01 -10.41
C TRP A 390 -7.62 -20.53 -11.03
N LEU A 391 -8.15 -19.76 -11.98
CA LEU A 391 -9.35 -20.07 -12.74
C LEU A 391 -9.00 -20.26 -14.22
N MET A 392 -9.41 -21.39 -14.78
CA MET A 392 -9.30 -21.62 -16.22
C MET A 392 -10.67 -21.76 -16.86
N TYR A 393 -10.74 -21.44 -18.14
CA TYR A 393 -11.96 -21.51 -18.94
C TYR A 393 -11.68 -22.34 -20.17
N ASP A 394 -12.47 -23.40 -20.38
CA ASP A 394 -12.37 -24.20 -21.60
C ASP A 394 -12.83 -23.43 -22.84
N THR A 395 -12.77 -24.07 -24.01
CA THR A 395 -13.22 -23.49 -25.28
C THR A 395 -14.72 -23.18 -25.32
N ASN A 396 -15.51 -23.81 -24.44
CA ASN A 396 -16.94 -23.56 -24.27
C ASN A 396 -17.23 -22.50 -23.20
N ASN A 397 -16.18 -21.87 -22.64
CA ASN A 397 -16.24 -20.90 -21.57
C ASN A 397 -16.77 -21.47 -20.22
N THR A 398 -16.64 -22.79 -20.01
CA THR A 398 -16.87 -23.46 -18.73
C THR A 398 -15.72 -23.16 -17.78
N ALA A 399 -16.01 -22.73 -16.56
CA ALA A 399 -14.97 -22.37 -15.60
C ALA A 399 -14.53 -23.55 -14.72
N TYR A 400 -13.23 -23.65 -14.52
CA TYR A 400 -12.57 -24.65 -13.68
C TYR A 400 -11.72 -23.94 -12.61
N LEU A 401 -11.98 -24.25 -11.34
CA LEU A 401 -11.06 -23.93 -10.25
C LEU A 401 -9.90 -24.93 -10.26
N CYS A 402 -8.70 -24.43 -10.48
CA CYS A 402 -7.50 -25.24 -10.60
C CYS A 402 -6.68 -25.14 -9.31
N LEU A 403 -6.25 -26.29 -8.79
CA LEU A 403 -5.52 -26.38 -7.53
C LEU A 403 -4.29 -27.27 -7.71
N ILE A 404 -3.18 -26.89 -7.08
CA ILE A 404 -1.96 -27.69 -7.03
C ILE A 404 -1.84 -28.21 -5.61
N LEU A 405 -1.77 -29.53 -5.45
CA LEU A 405 -1.62 -30.11 -4.13
C LEU A 405 -0.17 -30.09 -3.67
N SER A 406 0.01 -29.58 -2.45
CA SER A 406 1.18 -29.94 -1.65
C SER A 406 0.95 -31.33 -1.03
N LYS A 407 2.03 -32.08 -0.80
CA LYS A 407 1.98 -33.45 -0.24
C LYS A 407 1.26 -33.57 1.12
N ASP A 408 0.94 -32.45 1.77
CA ASP A 408 0.39 -32.39 3.13
C ASP A 408 -1.10 -31.96 3.20
N GLU A 409 -1.78 -31.69 2.08
CA GLU A 409 -3.17 -31.19 2.09
C GLU A 409 -4.24 -32.29 1.95
N ASN A 410 -5.23 -32.26 2.86
CA ASN A 410 -6.38 -33.16 2.79
C ASN A 410 -7.38 -32.68 1.72
N ILE A 411 -7.19 -33.16 0.49
CA ILE A 411 -8.08 -32.94 -0.67
C ILE A 411 -9.57 -33.05 -0.32
N ASN A 412 -9.91 -34.03 0.51
CA ASN A 412 -11.30 -34.28 0.86
C ASN A 412 -11.87 -33.14 1.71
N HIS A 413 -11.05 -32.49 2.55
CA HIS A 413 -11.47 -31.32 3.30
C HIS A 413 -11.84 -30.17 2.35
N PHE A 414 -10.96 -29.83 1.42
CA PHE A 414 -11.22 -28.77 0.44
C PHE A 414 -12.48 -29.07 -0.38
N ILE A 415 -12.60 -30.27 -0.95
CA ILE A 415 -13.73 -30.65 -1.81
C ILE A 415 -15.05 -30.62 -1.05
N ASN A 416 -15.06 -31.08 0.20
CA ASN A 416 -16.30 -31.21 0.95
C ASN A 416 -16.72 -29.90 1.63
N ASN A 417 -15.76 -29.02 1.96
CA ASN A 417 -16.03 -27.84 2.80
C ASN A 417 -15.86 -26.51 2.05
N GLU A 418 -14.85 -26.38 1.18
CA GLU A 418 -14.51 -25.10 0.55
C GLU A 418 -15.09 -24.99 -0.87
N PHE A 419 -14.98 -26.05 -1.67
CA PHE A 419 -15.45 -26.05 -3.06
C PHE A 419 -16.95 -25.72 -3.20
N PRO A 420 -17.88 -26.22 -2.37
CA PRO A 420 -19.30 -25.86 -2.47
C PRO A 420 -19.54 -24.36 -2.33
N THR A 421 -18.75 -23.70 -1.47
CA THR A 421 -18.79 -22.25 -1.26
C THR A 421 -18.29 -21.53 -2.51
N PHE A 422 -17.10 -21.89 -3.02
CA PHE A 422 -16.57 -21.33 -4.27
C PHE A 422 -17.54 -21.49 -5.44
N LYS A 423 -18.18 -22.65 -5.56
CA LYS A 423 -19.19 -22.91 -6.58
C LYS A 423 -20.41 -22.00 -6.45
N SER A 424 -20.89 -21.78 -5.24
CA SER A 424 -22.04 -20.90 -4.97
C SER A 424 -21.72 -19.45 -5.30
N VAL A 425 -20.54 -18.98 -4.87
CA VAL A 425 -20.03 -17.64 -5.17
C VAL A 425 -19.89 -17.44 -6.67
N TYR A 426 -19.27 -18.38 -7.38
CA TYR A 426 -19.08 -18.26 -8.82
C TYR A 426 -20.42 -18.23 -9.59
N LYS A 427 -21.36 -19.11 -9.24
CA LYS A 427 -22.70 -19.18 -9.86
C LYS A 427 -23.47 -17.88 -9.72
N TYR A 428 -23.40 -17.25 -8.55
CA TYR A 428 -24.04 -15.96 -8.29
C TYR A 428 -23.56 -14.87 -9.26
N TYR A 429 -22.25 -14.82 -9.53
CA TYR A 429 -21.66 -13.80 -10.40
C TYR A 429 -21.73 -14.10 -11.90
N ASN A 430 -21.96 -15.35 -12.29
CA ASN A 430 -21.84 -15.79 -13.69
C ASN A 430 -23.13 -16.44 -14.21
N ASN A 431 -24.30 -15.96 -13.76
CA ASN A 431 -25.63 -16.36 -14.27
C ASN A 431 -25.82 -17.90 -14.29
N GLU A 432 -25.56 -18.57 -13.17
CA GLU A 432 -25.71 -20.03 -13.04
C GLU A 432 -24.83 -20.87 -13.97
N GLN A 433 -23.79 -20.29 -14.58
CA GLN A 433 -22.82 -21.02 -15.38
C GLN A 433 -22.23 -22.20 -14.60
N GLU A 434 -21.93 -23.27 -15.34
CA GLU A 434 -21.32 -24.46 -14.78
C GLU A 434 -19.92 -24.13 -14.24
N PHE A 435 -19.65 -24.62 -13.02
CA PHE A 435 -18.39 -24.40 -12.31
C PHE A 435 -17.83 -25.74 -11.83
N LYS A 436 -16.64 -26.06 -12.32
CA LYS A 436 -15.93 -27.32 -12.12
C LYS A 436 -14.61 -27.09 -11.41
N TRP A 437 -13.87 -28.16 -11.17
CA TRP A 437 -12.54 -28.08 -10.60
C TRP A 437 -11.60 -29.13 -11.19
N ILE A 438 -10.30 -28.81 -11.16
CA ILE A 438 -9.19 -29.68 -11.57
C ILE A 438 -8.13 -29.63 -10.48
N ILE A 439 -7.65 -30.80 -10.07
CA ILE A 439 -6.56 -30.94 -9.12
C ILE A 439 -5.35 -31.50 -9.84
N PHE A 440 -4.23 -30.80 -9.67
CA PHE A 440 -2.91 -31.18 -10.18
C PHE A 440 -2.02 -31.66 -9.03
N ASP A 441 -1.17 -32.66 -9.30
CA ASP A 441 -0.03 -32.97 -8.43
C ASP A 441 1.12 -31.96 -8.62
N GLN A 442 2.21 -32.17 -7.89
CA GLN A 442 3.42 -31.33 -7.97
C GLN A 442 4.13 -31.43 -9.33
N ASP A 443 3.86 -32.48 -10.12
CA ASP A 443 4.44 -32.73 -11.44
C ASP A 443 3.53 -32.21 -12.58
N GLY A 444 2.33 -31.73 -12.25
CA GLY A 444 1.35 -31.20 -13.20
C GLY A 444 0.41 -32.24 -13.78
N ASN A 445 0.41 -33.47 -13.27
CA ASN A 445 -0.56 -34.48 -13.68
C ASN A 445 -1.92 -34.21 -13.03
N ILE A 446 -2.99 -34.44 -13.79
CA ILE A 446 -4.35 -34.34 -13.26
C ILE A 446 -4.60 -35.54 -12.36
N LEU A 447 -4.71 -35.29 -11.05
CA LEU A 447 -5.08 -36.31 -10.08
C LEU A 447 -6.58 -36.57 -10.09
N LYS A 448 -7.38 -35.51 -10.25
CA LYS A 448 -8.83 -35.60 -10.24
C LYS A 448 -9.45 -34.40 -10.95
N GLN A 449 -10.51 -34.66 -11.71
CA GLN A 449 -11.29 -33.67 -12.42
C GLN A 449 -12.77 -34.04 -12.28
N LYS A 450 -13.63 -33.06 -11.98
CA LYS A 450 -15.07 -33.27 -12.01
C LYS A 450 -15.63 -32.69 -13.31
N SER A 451 -16.12 -33.58 -14.17
CA SER A 451 -16.90 -33.25 -15.36
C SER A 451 -18.30 -32.82 -15.01
#